data_AF-V8N390-F1
#
_entry.id   AF-V8N390-F1
#
_cell.length_a   1.000
_cell.length_b   1.000
_cell.length_c   1.000
_cell.angle_alpha   90.00
_cell.angle_beta   90.00
_cell.angle_gamma   90.00
#
_symmetry.space_group_name_H-M   'P 1'
#
loop_
_entity.id
_entity.type
_entity.pdbx_description
1 polymer ?
#
loop_
_entity_poly.entity_id
_entity_poly.type
_entity_poly.pdbx_seq_one_letter_code
_entity_poly.pdbx_strand_id
1 'polypeptide(L)'
;MLVLSCPCKLRLLEGMLRKRLPQAIVVHGAVMNINRGNPIHHEVIVDSWPEFKVVLTRPCKEIATDPSDVYTNVYAAFYQDLDAYRRLIKDTDAVNWAHTFHLFGNDPF
;
A
#
# COMPACT_ATOMS: atom_id res chain seq x y z
N MET A 1 12.43 -1.38 -1.63
CA MET A 1 11.14 -2.02 -1.27
C MET A 1 11.28 -2.63 0.11
N LEU A 2 10.44 -2.22 1.05
CA LEU A 2 10.42 -2.68 2.43
C LEU A 2 8.99 -2.97 2.84
N VAL A 3 8.76 -4.08 3.54
CA VAL A 3 7.49 -4.36 4.23
C VAL A 3 7.53 -3.68 5.60
N LEU A 4 6.58 -2.78 5.85
CA LEU A 4 6.50 -2.02 7.09
C LEU A 4 5.58 -2.73 8.10
N SER A 5 6.16 -3.50 9.03
CA SER A 5 5.39 -4.28 10.01
C SER A 5 5.45 -3.74 11.45
N CYS A 6 6.41 -2.88 11.83
CA CYS A 6 6.44 -2.33 13.20
C CYS A 6 5.17 -1.51 13.47
N PRO A 7 4.40 -1.81 14.53
CA PRO A 7 3.24 -1.00 14.92
C PRO A 7 3.58 0.48 15.12
N CYS A 8 4.77 0.75 15.65
CA CYS A 8 5.32 2.09 15.83
C CYS A 8 5.44 2.86 14.50
N LYS A 9 5.99 2.21 13.47
CA LYS A 9 6.21 2.78 12.15
C LYS A 9 4.90 2.92 11.38
N LEU A 10 4.00 1.96 11.50
CA LEU A 10 2.68 2.01 10.88
C LEU A 10 1.80 3.14 11.43
N ARG A 11 1.83 3.40 12.75
CA ARG A 11 1.16 4.56 13.35
C ARG A 11 1.77 5.88 12.89
N LEU A 12 3.10 5.94 12.78
CA LEU A 12 3.77 7.12 12.25
C LEU A 12 3.38 7.37 10.78
N LEU A 13 3.34 6.30 9.98
CA LEU A 13 2.90 6.36 8.58
C LEU A 13 1.47 6.86 8.45
N GLU A 14 0.53 6.35 9.24
CA GLU A 14 -0.86 6.86 9.29
C GLU A 14 -0.87 8.38 9.53
N GLY A 15 -0.11 8.86 10.52
CA GLY A 15 0.02 10.29 10.79
C GLY A 15 0.64 11.10 9.65
N MET A 16 1.63 10.55 8.94
CA MET A 16 2.25 11.20 7.77
C MET A 16 1.29 11.27 6.57
N LEU A 17 0.52 10.21 6.32
CA LEU A 17 -0.48 10.17 5.24
C LEU A 17 -1.67 11.10 5.54
N ARG A 18 -2.07 11.21 6.82
CA ARG A 18 -3.14 12.14 7.23
C ARG A 18 -2.83 13.60 6.89
N LYS A 19 -1.55 13.99 6.93
CA LYS A 19 -1.10 15.35 6.55
C LYS A 19 -1.14 15.60 5.04
N ARG A 20 -1.35 14.56 4.23
CA ARG A 20 -1.34 14.58 2.76
C ARG A 20 -2.74 14.35 2.18
N LEU A 21 -3.78 14.58 2.97
CA LEU A 21 -5.16 14.53 2.49
C LEU A 21 -5.47 15.80 1.68
N PRO A 22 -6.28 15.70 0.61
CA PRO A 22 -7.04 14.51 0.18
C PRO A 22 -6.27 13.50 -0.68
N GLN A 23 -5.05 13.80 -1.11
CA GLN A 23 -4.30 13.00 -2.08
C GLN A 23 -3.99 11.58 -1.56
N ALA A 24 -3.76 11.44 -0.26
CA ALA A 24 -3.46 10.16 0.38
C ALA A 24 -4.69 9.42 0.95
N ILE A 25 -5.93 9.87 0.70
CA ILE A 25 -7.11 9.37 1.42
C ILE A 25 -7.30 7.85 1.36
N VAL A 26 -7.09 7.27 0.17
CA VAL A 26 -7.26 5.84 -0.07
C VAL A 26 -6.24 5.04 0.74
N VAL A 27 -4.95 5.36 0.61
CA VAL A 27 -3.88 4.66 1.34
C VAL A 27 -3.94 4.93 2.83
N HIS A 28 -4.29 6.16 3.24
CA HIS A 28 -4.52 6.50 4.64
C HIS A 28 -5.60 5.58 5.23
N GLY A 29 -6.74 5.42 4.56
CA GLY A 29 -7.80 4.49 4.98
C GLY A 29 -7.33 3.04 5.09
N ALA A 30 -6.53 2.57 4.13
CA ALA A 30 -5.98 1.22 4.16
C ALA A 30 -5.01 1.01 5.34
N VAL A 31 -4.04 1.90 5.54
CA VAL A 31 -3.09 1.85 6.67
C VAL A 31 -3.81 1.97 8.01
N MET A 32 -4.84 2.81 8.07
CA MET A 32 -5.70 2.98 9.23
C MET A 32 -6.42 1.67 9.60
N ASN A 33 -6.90 0.90 8.62
CA ASN A 33 -7.49 -0.43 8.87
C ASN A 33 -6.44 -1.45 9.31
N ILE A 34 -5.23 -1.41 8.74
CA ILE A 34 -4.11 -2.27 9.15
C ILE A 34 -3.73 -2.00 10.61
N ASN A 35 -3.64 -0.73 11.02
CA ASN A 35 -3.37 -0.35 12.42
C ASN A 35 -4.47 -0.77 13.40
N ARG A 36 -5.67 -1.07 12.90
CA ARG A 36 -6.87 -1.44 13.69
C ARG A 36 -7.22 -2.92 13.53
N GLY A 37 -6.21 -3.78 13.58
CA GLY A 37 -6.37 -5.23 13.61
C GLY A 37 -6.31 -5.92 12.26
N ASN A 38 -6.25 -5.17 11.15
CA ASN A 38 -5.99 -5.71 9.81
C ASN A 38 -6.91 -6.88 9.39
N PRO A 39 -8.24 -6.70 9.39
CA PRO A 39 -9.19 -7.81 9.17
C PRO A 39 -9.10 -8.43 7.76
N ILE A 40 -8.61 -7.67 6.78
CA ILE A 40 -8.44 -8.10 5.38
C ILE A 40 -7.04 -8.62 5.09
N HIS A 41 -6.17 -8.70 6.10
CA HIS A 41 -4.82 -9.25 5.98
C HIS A 41 -3.96 -8.58 4.89
N HIS A 42 -3.82 -7.26 4.97
CA HIS A 42 -2.94 -6.50 4.09
C HIS A 42 -1.61 -6.17 4.77
N GLU A 43 -0.59 -5.95 3.95
CA GLU A 43 0.69 -5.41 4.37
C GLU A 43 0.99 -4.08 3.67
N VAL A 44 1.85 -3.30 4.31
CA VAL A 44 2.29 -2.01 3.80
C VAL A 44 3.68 -2.15 3.20
N ILE A 45 3.82 -1.71 1.96
CA ILE A 45 5.07 -1.66 1.20
C ILE A 45 5.48 -0.20 1.01
N VAL A 46 6.74 0.10 1.29
CA VAL A 46 7.36 1.41 1.00
C VAL A 46 8.64 1.24 0.17
N ASP A 47 8.99 2.25 -0.61
CA ASP A 47 10.27 2.26 -1.33
C ASP A 47 11.46 2.44 -0.38
N SER A 48 11.32 3.38 0.56
CA SER A 48 12.27 3.74 1.62
C SER A 48 11.55 4.11 2.92
N TRP A 49 12.31 4.18 4.02
CA TRP A 49 11.78 4.59 5.33
C TRP A 49 12.87 5.30 6.15
N PRO A 50 12.56 6.39 6.90
CA PRO A 50 11.24 7.02 7.06
C PRO A 50 10.83 7.97 5.92
N GLU A 51 11.77 8.47 5.13
CA GLU A 51 11.51 9.31 3.96
C GLU A 51 11.08 8.45 2.76
N PHE A 52 9.81 8.02 2.76
CA PHE A 52 9.22 7.29 1.64
C PHE A 52 8.84 8.24 0.51
N LYS A 53 8.95 7.77 -0.73
CA LYS A 53 8.35 8.41 -1.91
C LYS A 53 7.07 7.71 -2.33
N VAL A 54 6.93 6.43 -2.01
CA VAL A 54 5.82 5.57 -2.42
C VAL A 54 5.33 4.73 -1.25
N VAL A 55 4.01 4.62 -1.12
CA VAL A 55 3.34 3.71 -0.20
C VAL A 55 2.35 2.90 -1.01
N LEU A 56 2.42 1.58 -0.89
CA LEU A 56 1.49 0.64 -1.49
C LEU A 56 0.98 -0.28 -0.38
N THR A 57 -0.34 -0.48 -0.27
CA THR A 57 -0.88 -1.61 0.48
C THR A 57 -1.23 -2.73 -0.48
N ARG A 58 -0.94 -3.97 -0.09
CA ARG A 58 -1.28 -5.17 -0.87
C ARG A 58 -1.77 -6.28 0.06
N PRO A 59 -2.43 -7.33 -0.45
CA PRO A 59 -2.67 -8.54 0.32
C PRO A 59 -1.35 -9.15 0.83
N CYS A 60 -1.33 -9.63 2.06
CA CYS A 60 -0.17 -10.33 2.62
C CYS A 60 0.16 -11.56 1.76
N LYS A 61 1.42 -11.67 1.32
CA LYS A 61 1.85 -12.79 0.45
C LYS A 61 1.74 -14.17 1.09
N GLU A 62 1.86 -14.22 2.42
CA GLU A 62 1.78 -15.47 3.18
C GLU A 62 0.35 -16.03 3.25
N ILE A 63 -0.64 -15.21 2.90
CA ILE A 63 -2.05 -15.59 2.92
C ILE A 63 -2.46 -15.88 1.48
N ALA A 64 -2.79 -17.14 1.22
CA ALA A 64 -3.27 -17.57 -0.07
C ALA A 64 -4.54 -16.80 -0.42
N THR A 65 -4.49 -16.01 -1.49
CA THR A 65 -5.67 -15.37 -2.09
C THR A 65 -6.09 -16.14 -3.35
N ASP A 66 -7.39 -16.20 -3.60
CA ASP A 66 -7.90 -16.71 -4.87
C ASP A 66 -7.43 -15.76 -6.00
N PRO A 67 -6.76 -16.26 -7.05
CA PRO A 67 -6.30 -15.43 -8.17
C PRO A 67 -7.39 -14.63 -8.88
N SER A 68 -8.64 -15.07 -8.77
CA SER A 68 -9.81 -14.44 -9.39
C SER A 68 -10.61 -13.54 -8.45
N ASP A 69 -10.30 -13.54 -7.15
CA ASP A 69 -11.04 -12.76 -6.16
C ASP A 69 -10.58 -11.31 -6.12
N VAL A 70 -11.27 -10.49 -6.90
CA VAL A 70 -11.02 -9.05 -6.96
C VAL A 70 -11.38 -8.30 -5.68
N TYR A 71 -12.19 -8.89 -4.78
CA TYR A 71 -12.57 -8.25 -3.52
C TYR A 71 -11.45 -8.31 -2.48
N THR A 72 -10.65 -9.37 -2.49
CA THR A 72 -9.50 -9.52 -1.60
C THR A 72 -8.20 -9.09 -2.25
N ASN A 73 -8.06 -9.19 -3.57
CA ASN A 73 -6.89 -8.72 -4.32
C ASN A 73 -6.94 -7.20 -4.54
N VAL A 74 -7.00 -6.43 -3.45
CA VAL A 74 -7.09 -4.97 -3.50
C VAL A 74 -5.74 -4.34 -3.15
N TYR A 75 -5.32 -3.39 -3.97
CA TYR A 75 -4.14 -2.57 -3.77
C TYR A 75 -4.55 -1.12 -3.58
N ALA A 76 -3.81 -0.39 -2.74
CA ALA A 76 -3.95 1.06 -2.63
C ALA A 76 -2.58 1.72 -2.70
N ALA A 77 -2.43 2.71 -3.58
CA ALA A 77 -1.15 3.37 -3.82
C ALA A 77 -1.20 4.88 -3.61
N PHE A 78 -0.12 5.41 -3.03
CA PHE A 78 0.16 6.82 -2.89
C PHE A 78 1.62 7.04 -3.27
N TYR A 79 1.88 8.01 -4.13
CA TYR A 79 3.24 8.32 -4.55
C TYR A 79 3.46 9.83 -4.62
N GLN A 80 4.71 10.23 -4.40
CA GLN A 80 5.20 11.60 -4.58
C GLN A 80 6.18 11.70 -5.74
N ASP A 81 6.69 10.55 -6.20
CA ASP A 81 7.67 10.41 -7.26
C ASP A 81 7.18 9.29 -8.18
N LEU A 82 6.74 9.68 -9.37
CA LEU A 82 6.15 8.75 -10.34
C LEU A 82 7.16 7.70 -10.81
N ASP A 83 8.44 8.05 -10.89
CA ASP A 83 9.47 7.11 -11.32
C ASP A 83 9.79 6.12 -10.21
N ALA A 84 9.81 6.55 -8.94
CA ALA A 84 9.90 5.63 -7.81
C ALA A 84 8.70 4.66 -7.79
N TYR A 85 7.49 5.15 -8.08
CA TYR A 85 6.30 4.31 -8.17
C TYR A 85 6.39 3.30 -9.30
N ARG A 86 6.79 3.72 -10.50
CA ARG A 86 7.00 2.85 -11.66
C ARG A 86 8.04 1.76 -11.37
N ARG A 87 9.18 2.12 -10.77
CA ARG A 87 10.21 1.14 -10.36
C ARG A 87 9.66 0.17 -9.31
N LEU A 88 8.89 0.66 -8.33
CA LEU A 88 8.29 -0.21 -7.32
C LEU A 88 7.35 -1.25 -7.96
N ILE A 89 6.44 -0.85 -8.84
CA ILE A 89 5.45 -1.78 -9.40
C ILE A 89 6.00 -2.68 -10.53
N LYS A 90 7.05 -2.25 -11.24
CA LYS A 90 7.62 -3.00 -12.39
C LYS A 90 8.83 -3.84 -12.01
N ASP A 91 9.71 -3.31 -11.17
CA ASP A 91 11.04 -3.89 -10.94
C ASP A 91 11.10 -4.68 -9.62
N THR A 92 9.96 -4.80 -8.92
CA THR A 92 9.85 -5.55 -7.68
C THR A 92 8.63 -6.45 -7.68
N ASP A 93 8.51 -7.27 -6.65
CA ASP A 93 7.39 -8.18 -6.46
C ASP A 93 6.18 -7.50 -5.75
N ALA A 94 6.18 -6.16 -5.70
CA ALA A 94 5.17 -5.33 -5.03
C ALA A 94 3.74 -5.63 -5.49
N VAL A 95 3.54 -5.95 -6.78
CA VAL A 95 2.26 -6.29 -7.37
C VAL A 95 2.30 -7.73 -7.89
N ASN A 96 1.31 -8.53 -7.52
CA ASN A 96 1.13 -9.86 -8.09
C ASN A 96 0.39 -9.76 -9.43
N TRP A 97 1.14 -9.64 -10.52
CA TRP A 97 0.61 -9.53 -11.89
C TRP A 97 -0.07 -10.80 -12.41
N ALA A 98 0.03 -11.93 -11.70
CA ALA A 98 -0.64 -13.17 -12.08
C ALA A 98 -2.12 -13.23 -11.63
N HIS A 99 -2.55 -12.30 -10.76
CA HIS A 99 -3.91 -12.26 -10.21
C HIS A 99 -4.73 -11.15 -10.87
N THR A 100 -6.06 -11.30 -10.88
CA THR A 100 -6.96 -10.17 -11.13
C THR A 100 -7.01 -9.32 -9.86
N PHE A 101 -6.81 -8.00 -9.99
CA PHE A 101 -6.75 -7.10 -8.85
C PHE A 101 -7.39 -5.74 -9.13
N HIS A 102 -7.81 -5.05 -8.06
CA HIS A 102 -8.13 -3.63 -8.10
C HIS A 102 -7.00 -2.81 -7.52
N LEU A 103 -6.66 -1.70 -8.17
CA LEU A 103 -5.67 -0.76 -7.68
C LEU A 103 -6.32 0.61 -7.52
N PHE A 104 -6.46 1.03 -6.26
CA PHE A 104 -7.01 2.33 -5.91
C PHE A 104 -5.88 3.33 -5.71
N GLY A 105 -6.02 4.50 -6.33
CA GLY A 105 -5.14 5.64 -6.13
C GLY A 105 -5.97 6.91 -6.22
N ASN A 106 -5.40 8.01 -5.73
CA ASN A 106 -5.96 9.33 -5.98
C ASN A 106 -4.98 10.06 -6.89
N ASP A 107 -5.45 10.46 -8.08
CA ASP A 107 -4.66 11.28 -8.99
C ASP A 107 -4.88 12.76 -8.63
N PRO A 108 -3.84 13.51 -8.22
CA PRO A 108 -3.98 14.95 -8.09
C PRO A 108 -4.04 15.55 -9.49
N PHE A 109 -5.22 16.04 -9.88
CA PHE A 109 -5.38 16.94 -11.02
C PHE A 109 -4.45 18.16 -10.90
#